data_AF-A0AAJ1VPP1-F1
#
_entry.id   AF-A0AAJ1VPP1-F1
#
_cell.length_a   1.000
_cell.length_b   1.000
_cell.length_c   1.000
_cell.angle_alpha   90.00
_cell.angle_beta   90.00
_cell.angle_gamma   90.00
#
_symmetry.space_group_name_H-M   'P 1'
#
loop_
_entity.id
_entity.type
_entity.pdbx_description
1 polymer ?
#
loop_
_entity_poly.entity_id
_entity_poly.type
_entity_poly.pdbx_seq_one_letter_code
_entity_poly.pdbx_strand_id
1 'polypeptide(L)'
;RAKAEQELTSALLHLEQEIKERGRIQLELEQSAHLLRSFFDASPDLVFYRGENHQFLGANKAMEKLTGKKNEELKQLTPLALYDEQTARK
;
A
#
# COMPACT_ATOMS: atom_id res chain seq x y z
N ARG A 1 -40.34 -8.99 26.52
CA ARG A 1 -40.33 -9.00 25.04
C ARG A 1 -39.95 -7.63 24.50
N ALA A 2 -40.76 -6.59 24.70
CA ALA A 2 -40.46 -5.22 24.22
C ALA A 2 -39.05 -4.68 24.57
N LYS A 3 -38.56 -4.89 25.81
CA LYS A 3 -37.20 -4.45 26.20
C LYS A 3 -36.09 -5.15 25.41
N ALA A 4 -36.22 -6.45 25.18
CA ALA A 4 -35.24 -7.24 24.43
C ALA A 4 -35.27 -6.91 22.93
N GLU A 5 -36.46 -6.64 22.38
CA GLU A 5 -36.61 -6.17 20.99
C GLU A 5 -35.99 -4.79 20.80
N GLN A 6 -36.14 -3.89 21.77
CA GLN A 6 -35.53 -2.56 21.76
C GLN A 6 -34.01 -2.63 21.88
N GLU A 7 -33.48 -3.48 22.76
CA GLU A 7 -32.03 -3.70 22.91
C GLU A 7 -31.43 -4.29 21.61
N LEU A 8 -32.10 -5.27 20.99
CA LEU A 8 -31.66 -5.83 19.71
C LEU A 8 -31.67 -4.79 18.59
N THR A 9 -32.72 -3.99 18.50
CA THR A 9 -32.82 -2.94 17.47
C THR A 9 -31.73 -1.89 17.65
N SER A 10 -31.45 -1.48 18.89
CA SER A 10 -30.36 -0.56 19.21
C SER A 10 -28.99 -1.13 18.82
N ALA A 11 -28.75 -2.40 19.12
CA ALA A 11 -27.50 -3.07 18.75
C ALA A 11 -27.31 -3.18 17.23
N LEU A 12 -28.38 -3.46 16.48
CA LEU A 12 -28.34 -3.50 15.02
C LEU A 12 -28.01 -2.12 14.43
N LEU A 13 -28.66 -1.06 14.91
CA LEU A 13 -28.39 0.31 14.45
C LEU A 13 -26.95 0.73 14.74
N HIS A 14 -26.42 0.38 15.91
CA HIS A 14 -25.03 0.66 16.25
C HIS A 14 -24.07 -0.09 15.32
N LEU A 15 -24.33 -1.37 15.05
CA LEU A 15 -23.49 -2.17 14.15
C LEU A 15 -23.52 -1.62 12.71
N GLU A 16 -24.69 -1.22 12.22
CA GLU A 16 -24.83 -0.60 10.90
C GLU A 16 -24.02 0.70 10.79
N GLN A 17 -24.05 1.54 11.83
CA GLN A 17 -23.24 2.76 11.88
C GLN A 17 -21.75 2.45 11.88
N GLU A 18 -21.31 1.46 12.67
CA GLU A 18 -19.90 1.07 12.73
C GLU A 18 -19.40 0.50 11.39
N ILE A 19 -20.21 -0.34 10.72
CA ILE A 19 -19.90 -0.86 9.38
C ILE A 19 -19.78 0.27 8.38
N LYS A 20 -20.73 1.22 8.40
CA LYS A 20 -20.72 2.39 7.49
C LYS A 20 -19.47 3.24 7.69
N GLU A 21 -19.09 3.49 8.95
CA GLU A 21 -17.91 4.30 9.26
C GLU A 21 -16.62 3.59 8.87
N ARG A 22 -16.50 2.28 9.14
CA ARG A 22 -15.36 1.47 8.66
C ARG A 22 -15.25 1.52 7.13
N GLY A 23 -16.37 1.41 6.42
CA GLY A 23 -16.40 1.51 4.96
C GLY A 23 -15.92 2.87 4.44
N ARG A 24 -16.29 3.97 5.10
CA ARG A 24 -15.83 5.32 4.77
C ARG A 24 -14.32 5.45 4.95
N ILE A 25 -13.79 5.00 6.08
CA ILE A 25 -12.35 5.03 6.39
C ILE A 25 -11.55 4.18 5.39
N GLN A 26 -12.06 2.98 5.06
CA GLN A 26 -11.46 2.10 4.07
C GLN A 26 -11.35 2.80 2.70
N LEU A 27 -12.44 3.44 2.24
CA LEU A 27 -12.46 4.16 0.97
C LEU A 27 -11.46 5.32 0.94
N GLU A 28 -11.39 6.12 2.01
CA GLU A 28 -10.44 7.23 2.12
C GLU A 28 -8.99 6.76 2.12
N LEU A 29 -8.71 5.63 2.78
CA LEU A 29 -7.40 5.00 2.78
C LEU A 29 -7.02 4.53 1.37
N GLU A 30 -7.93 3.87 0.66
CA GLU A 30 -7.72 3.40 -0.71
C GLU A 30 -7.47 4.56 -1.69
N GLN A 31 -8.27 5.63 -1.58
CA GLN A 31 -8.08 6.84 -2.40
C GLN A 31 -6.73 7.50 -2.12
N SER A 32 -6.34 7.64 -0.86
CA SER A 32 -5.04 8.20 -0.47
C SER A 32 -3.88 7.34 -0.96
N ALA A 33 -3.97 6.02 -0.81
CA ALA A 33 -2.97 5.09 -1.30
C ALA A 33 -2.82 5.15 -2.83
N HIS A 34 -3.95 5.22 -3.55
CA HIS A 34 -3.94 5.36 -5.01
C HIS A 34 -3.32 6.68 -5.47
N LEU A 35 -3.66 7.79 -4.81
CA LEU A 35 -3.08 9.10 -5.12
C LEU A 35 -1.57 9.10 -4.90
N LEU A 36 -1.10 8.62 -3.74
CA LEU A 36 0.32 8.50 -3.44
C LEU A 36 1.04 7.61 -4.47
N ARG A 37 0.47 6.45 -4.81
CA ARG A 37 1.05 5.57 -5.82
C ARG A 37 1.14 6.23 -7.18
N SER A 38 0.08 6.94 -7.59
CA SER A 38 0.05 7.68 -8.86
C SER A 38 1.11 8.77 -8.90
N PHE A 39 1.31 9.50 -7.80
CA PHE A 39 2.35 10.51 -7.67
C PHE A 39 3.75 9.92 -7.84
N PHE A 40 4.06 8.82 -7.13
CA PHE A 40 5.35 8.12 -7.27
C PHE A 40 5.58 7.64 -8.71
N ASP A 41 4.55 7.08 -9.35
CA ASP A 41 4.62 6.52 -10.70
C ASP A 41 4.72 7.58 -11.80
N ALA A 42 4.24 8.80 -11.55
CA ALA A 42 4.37 9.93 -12.46
C ALA A 42 5.75 10.61 -12.39
N SER A 43 6.49 10.40 -11.29
CA SER A 43 7.83 10.96 -11.15
C SER A 43 8.82 10.34 -12.15
N PRO A 44 9.64 11.15 -12.83
CA PRO A 44 10.72 10.66 -13.68
C PRO A 44 11.92 10.12 -12.88
N ASP A 45 12.01 10.47 -11.59
CA ASP A 45 13.10 10.05 -10.73
C ASP A 45 12.98 8.57 -10.34
N LEU A 46 14.11 7.92 -10.13
CA LEU A 46 14.16 6.54 -9.65
C LEU A 46 13.83 6.51 -8.16
N VAL A 47 12.62 6.07 -7.82
CA VAL A 47 12.17 5.99 -6.43
C VAL A 47 11.95 4.53 -6.04
N PHE A 48 12.63 4.11 -4.98
CA PHE A 48 12.45 2.82 -4.35
C PHE A 48 12.68 2.91 -2.84
N TYR A 49 12.12 1.96 -2.09
CA TYR A 49 12.36 1.83 -0.65
C TYR A 49 12.65 0.37 -0.29
N ARG A 50 13.46 0.19 0.76
CA ARG A 50 13.99 -1.11 1.18
C ARG A 50 13.55 -1.42 2.61
N GLY A 51 13.42 -2.71 2.91
CA GLY A 51 13.22 -3.20 4.26
C GLY A 51 14.53 -3.33 5.03
N GLU A 52 14.44 -3.76 6.29
CA GLU A 52 15.60 -3.95 7.17
C GLU A 52 16.60 -4.99 6.63
N ASN A 53 16.14 -5.98 5.86
CA ASN A 53 17.00 -6.98 5.23
C ASN A 53 17.48 -6.56 3.82
N HIS A 54 17.43 -5.26 3.52
CA HIS A 54 17.82 -4.65 2.25
C HIS A 54 17.05 -5.14 1.01
N GLN A 55 15.97 -5.90 1.17
CA GLN A 55 15.06 -6.28 0.09
C GLN A 55 14.25 -5.07 -0.38
N PHE A 56 13.95 -4.98 -1.67
CA PHE A 56 13.02 -3.95 -2.15
C PHE A 56 11.62 -4.20 -1.56
N LEU A 57 10.99 -3.15 -1.04
CA LEU A 57 9.59 -3.20 -0.60
C LEU A 57 8.67 -2.52 -1.61
N GLY A 58 9.21 -1.64 -2.43
CA GLY A 58 8.50 -1.05 -3.56
C GLY A 58 9.38 -0.18 -4.42
N ALA A 59 8.98 -0.05 -5.68
CA ALA A 59 9.59 0.82 -6.67
C ALA A 59 8.53 1.50 -7.55
N ASN A 60 8.87 2.67 -8.11
CA ASN A 60 8.00 3.38 -9.04
C ASN A 60 8.17 2.92 -10.49
N LYS A 61 7.30 3.37 -11.40
CA LYS A 61 7.38 3.02 -12.84
C LYS A 61 8.71 3.40 -13.50
N ALA A 62 9.39 4.46 -13.05
CA ALA A 62 10.71 4.81 -13.61
C ALA A 62 11.74 3.71 -13.33
N MET A 63 11.73 3.15 -12.12
CA MET A 63 12.55 1.99 -11.75
C MET A 63 12.20 0.73 -12.54
N GLU A 64 10.92 0.45 -12.76
CA GLU A 64 10.52 -0.71 -13.58
C GLU A 64 11.05 -0.58 -15.02
N LYS A 65 10.96 0.62 -15.61
CA LYS A 65 11.46 0.88 -16.97
C LYS A 65 12.97 0.73 -17.07
N LEU A 66 13.71 1.22 -16.09
CA LEU A 66 15.18 1.13 -16.08
C LEU A 66 15.64 -0.33 -15.95
N THR A 67 15.00 -1.08 -15.06
CA THR A 67 15.43 -2.43 -14.69
C THR A 67 14.81 -3.52 -15.59
N GLY A 68 13.75 -3.17 -16.33
CA GLY A 68 12.96 -4.10 -17.13
C GLY A 68 12.13 -5.07 -16.30
N LYS A 69 12.06 -4.89 -14.97
CA LYS A 69 11.37 -5.77 -14.02
C LYS A 69 10.19 -5.06 -13.40
N LYS A 70 9.09 -5.77 -13.20
CA LYS A 70 7.92 -5.23 -12.49
C LYS A 70 8.24 -5.09 -11.00
N ASN A 71 7.54 -4.19 -10.32
CA ASN A 71 7.67 -3.96 -8.88
C ASN A 71 7.55 -5.27 -8.06
N GLU A 72 6.63 -6.16 -8.43
CA GLU A 72 6.47 -7.46 -7.74
C GLU A 72 7.68 -8.38 -7.89
N GLU A 73 8.39 -8.31 -9.03
CA GLU A 73 9.62 -9.06 -9.25
C GLU A 73 10.79 -8.41 -8.50
N LEU A 74 10.83 -7.07 -8.46
CA LEU A 74 11.83 -6.31 -7.72
C LEU A 74 11.78 -6.60 -6.22
N LYS A 75 10.58 -6.75 -5.64
CA LYS A 75 10.39 -7.07 -4.21
C LYS A 75 11.05 -8.40 -3.78
N GLN A 76 11.32 -9.30 -4.71
CA GLN A 76 11.97 -10.58 -4.44
C GLN A 76 13.49 -10.53 -4.62
N LEU A 77 14.03 -9.39 -5.03
CA LEU A 77 15.43 -9.22 -5.35
C LEU A 77 16.13 -8.35 -4.30
N THR A 78 17.45 -8.52 -4.20
CA THR A 78 18.32 -7.63 -3.45
C THR A 78 19.00 -6.64 -4.39
N PRO A 79 19.38 -5.44 -3.92
CA PRO A 79 20.07 -4.42 -4.72
C PRO A 79 21.33 -4.94 -5.42
N LEU A 80 22.06 -5.86 -4.79
CA LEU A 80 23.26 -6.52 -5.34
C LEU A 80 22.97 -7.38 -6.58
N ALA A 81 21.73 -7.86 -6.73
CA ALA A 81 21.30 -8.61 -7.91
C ALA A 81 20.88 -7.68 -9.07
N LEU A 82 20.79 -6.36 -8.83
CA LEU A 82 20.27 -5.39 -9.78
C LEU A 82 21.30 -4.36 -10.25
N TYR A 83 22.26 -3.99 -9.38
CA TYR A 83 23.23 -2.95 -9.65
C TYR A 83 24.66 -3.46 -9.51
N ASP A 84 25.61 -2.69 -10.04
CA ASP A 84 27.01 -2.88 -9.72
C ASP A 84 27.28 -2.71 -8.22
N GLU A 85 28.40 -3.28 -7.75
CA GLU A 85 28.72 -3.37 -6.33
C GLU A 85 28.89 -1.99 -5.67
N GLN A 86 29.25 -0.97 -6.45
CA GLN A 86 29.38 0.42 -5.97
C GLN A 86 28.02 1.09 -5.75
N THR A 87 27.05 0.84 -6.62
CA THR A 87 25.70 1.40 -6.53
C THR A 87 24.85 0.64 -5.53
N ALA A 88 25.04 -0.68 -5.40
CA ALA A 88 24.31 -1.51 -4.43
C ALA A 88 24.69 -1.26 -2.96
N ARG A 89 25.93 -0.79 -2.70
CA ARG A 89 26.44 -0.45 -1.36
C ARG A 89 25.98 0.90 -0.82
N LYS A 90 25.42 1.78 -1.67
CA LYS A 90 24.84 3.07 -1.26
C LYS A 90 23.39 2.92 -0.78
#